data_AF-A0A5Q4GL98-F1
#
_entry.id   AF-A0A5Q4GL98-F1
#
_cell.length_a   1.000
_cell.length_b   1.000
_cell.length_c   1.000
_cell.angle_alpha   90.00
_cell.angle_beta   90.00
_cell.angle_gamma   90.00
#
_symmetry.space_group_name_H-M   'P 1'
#
loop_
_entity.id
_entity.type
_entity.pdbx_description
1 polymer ?
#
loop_
_entity_poly.entity_id
_entity_poly.type
_entity_poly.pdbx_seq_one_letter_code
_entity_poly.pdbx_strand_id
1 'polypeptide(L)' 'MNKHQVEGRKDQAKGKVKEVVGKVTGNKTKEYTGKAEKNLGKAKAKYGDVKNKTGKNSK' A
#
# COMPACT_ATOMS: atom_id res chain seq x y z
N MET A 1 -11.57 -18.41 36.37
CA MET A 1 -11.22 -17.54 35.22
C MET A 1 -11.54 -18.33 33.96
N ASN A 2 -12.57 -17.94 33.18
CA ASN A 2 -13.01 -18.74 32.03
C ASN A 2 -11.99 -18.66 30.89
N LYS A 3 -11.75 -19.80 30.23
CA LYS A 3 -10.77 -19.99 29.14
C LYS A 3 -10.91 -18.95 28.03
N HIS A 4 -12.16 -18.56 27.71
CA HIS A 4 -12.49 -17.53 26.73
C HIS A 4 -11.95 -16.13 27.06
N GLN A 5 -11.86 -15.74 28.34
CA GLN A 5 -11.27 -14.44 28.72
C GLN A 5 -9.76 -14.43 28.53
N VAL A 6 -9.09 -15.57 28.69
CA VAL A 6 -7.64 -15.68 28.50
C VAL A 6 -7.30 -15.69 27.00
N GLU A 7 -8.10 -16.38 26.17
CA GLU A 7 -7.96 -16.32 24.71
C GLU A 7 -8.17 -14.91 24.18
N GLY A 8 -9.22 -14.19 24.61
CA GLY A 8 -9.46 -12.82 24.18
C GLY A 8 -8.32 -11.85 24.51
N ARG A 9 -7.69 -12.00 25.69
CA ARG A 9 -6.51 -11.20 26.07
C ARG A 9 -5.26 -11.54 25.27
N LYS A 10 -5.07 -12.81 24.91
CA LYS A 10 -3.95 -13.25 24.07
C LYS A 10 -4.09 -12.71 22.64
N ASP A 11 -5.29 -12.75 22.06
CA ASP A 11 -5.56 -12.18 20.74
C ASP A 11 -5.39 -10.64 20.72
N GLN A 12 -5.84 -9.94 21.77
CA GLN A 12 -5.59 -8.49 21.88
C GLN A 12 -4.10 -8.15 21.96
N ALA A 13 -3.31 -8.90 22.72
CA ALA A 13 -1.87 -8.70 22.81
C ALA A 13 -1.17 -8.97 21.46
N LYS A 14 -1.55 -10.07 20.79
CA LYS A 14 -1.01 -10.45 19.47
C LYS A 14 -1.37 -9.43 18.38
N GLY A 15 -2.60 -8.89 18.44
CA GLY A 15 -3.07 -7.81 17.58
C GLY A 15 -2.26 -6.52 17.78
N LYS A 16 -2.09 -6.07 19.04
CA LYS A 16 -1.26 -4.89 19.36
C LYS A 16 0.18 -5.05 18.89
N VAL A 17 0.78 -6.22 19.10
CA VAL A 17 2.15 -6.48 18.63
C VAL A 17 2.23 -6.44 17.10
N LYS A 18 1.26 -7.05 16.38
CA LYS A 18 1.18 -6.96 14.92
C LYS A 18 0.97 -5.53 14.42
N GLU A 19 0.16 -4.72 15.10
CA GLU A 19 -0.04 -3.31 14.74
C GLU A 19 1.23 -2.48 14.96
N VAL A 20 1.92 -2.68 16.08
CA VAL A 20 3.16 -1.97 16.38
C VAL A 20 4.23 -2.38 15.37
N VAL A 21 4.43 -3.68 15.15
CA VAL A 21 5.36 -4.18 14.13
C VAL A 21 4.94 -3.72 12.73
N GLY A 22 3.66 -3.66 12.40
CA GLY A 22 3.16 -3.14 11.12
C GLY A 22 3.43 -1.64 10.92
N LYS A 23 3.26 -0.83 11.98
CA LYS A 23 3.58 0.61 11.97
C LYS A 23 5.09 0.85 11.91
N VAL A 24 5.87 0.06 12.64
CA VAL A 24 7.33 0.21 12.73
C VAL A 24 8.04 -0.36 11.49
N THR A 25 7.59 -1.50 10.98
CA THR A 25 8.23 -2.22 9.85
C THR A 25 7.61 -1.91 8.48
N GLY A 26 6.32 -1.57 8.39
CA GLY A 26 5.58 -1.79 7.13
C GLY A 26 5.04 -0.57 6.38
N ASN A 27 4.61 0.51 7.05
CA ASN A 27 3.93 1.60 6.34
C ASN A 27 4.88 2.57 5.63
N LYS A 28 6.11 2.78 6.13
CA LYS A 28 7.10 3.61 5.43
C LYS A 28 7.52 3.01 4.10
N THR A 29 7.85 1.72 4.06
CA THR A 29 8.26 1.06 2.82
C THR A 29 7.12 1.06 1.81
N LYS A 30 5.89 0.72 2.22
CA LYS A 30 4.72 0.70 1.33
C LYS A 30 4.27 2.10 0.87
N GLU A 31 4.41 3.14 1.71
CA GLU A 31 4.19 4.53 1.29
C GLU A 31 5.26 5.03 0.32
N TYR A 32 6.53 4.68 0.53
CA TYR A 32 7.61 5.09 -0.36
C TYR A 32 7.51 4.39 -1.73
N THR A 33 7.29 3.08 -1.74
CA THR A 33 7.07 2.31 -2.96
C THR A 33 5.81 2.81 -3.67
N GLY A 34 4.71 3.03 -2.93
CA GLY A 34 3.48 3.57 -3.49
C GLY A 34 3.62 4.98 -4.08
N LYS A 35 4.36 5.90 -3.43
CA LYS A 35 4.66 7.24 -3.99
C LYS A 35 5.54 7.15 -5.22
N ALA A 36 6.56 6.30 -5.22
CA ALA A 36 7.44 6.09 -6.37
C ALA A 36 6.67 5.49 -7.57
N GLU A 37 5.87 4.46 -7.35
CA GLU A 37 5.02 3.85 -8.36
C GLU A 37 3.95 4.82 -8.89
N LYS A 38 3.35 5.64 -8.03
CA LYS A 38 2.35 6.64 -8.45
C LYS A 38 2.96 7.72 -9.34
N ASN A 39 4.19 8.15 -9.06
CA ASN A 39 4.92 9.10 -9.90
C ASN A 39 5.36 8.47 -11.23
N LEU A 40 5.88 7.24 -11.21
CA LEU A 40 6.21 6.48 -12.42
C LEU A 40 4.97 6.20 -13.29
N GLY A 41 3.85 5.84 -12.67
CA GLY A 41 2.57 5.62 -13.34
C GLY A 41 2.04 6.87 -14.01
N LYS A 42 2.10 8.03 -13.33
CA LYS A 42 1.74 9.33 -13.93
C LYS A 42 2.64 9.70 -15.11
N ALA A 43 3.94 9.44 -15.02
CA ALA A 43 4.88 9.70 -16.11
C ALA A 43 4.60 8.79 -17.32
N LYS A 44 4.39 7.48 -17.09
CA LYS A 44 3.98 6.53 -18.14
C LYS A 44 2.64 6.90 -18.76
N ALA A 45 1.65 7.31 -17.97
CA ALA A 45 0.34 7.73 -18.47
C ALA A 45 0.47 8.97 -19.36
N LYS A 46 1.18 10.02 -18.92
CA LYS A 46 1.44 11.20 -19.75
C LYS A 46 2.16 10.85 -21.05
N TYR A 47 3.18 9.99 -20.99
CA TYR A 47 3.91 9.56 -22.19
C TYR A 47 3.01 8.76 -23.15
N GLY A 48 2.18 7.87 -22.61
CA GLY A 48 1.17 7.12 -23.36
C GLY A 48 0.12 8.03 -24.00
N ASP A 49 -0.40 9.01 -23.27
CA ASP A 49 -1.36 10.01 -23.78
C ASP A 49 -0.76 10.87 -24.91
N VAL A 50 0.48 11.32 -24.78
CA VAL A 50 1.16 12.07 -25.84
C VAL A 50 1.34 11.21 -27.09
N LYS A 51 1.81 9.96 -26.93
CA LYS A 51 1.95 9.02 -28.04
C LYS A 51 0.60 8.68 -28.69
N ASN A 52 -0.46 8.54 -27.90
CA ASN A 52 -1.81 8.25 -28.38
C ASN A 52 -2.43 9.46 -29.10
N LYS A 53 -2.21 10.68 -28.60
CA LYS A 53 -2.66 11.92 -29.25
C LYS A 53 -1.91 12.20 -30.56
N THR A 54 -0.61 11.89 -30.62
CA THR A 54 0.17 11.98 -31.86
C THR A 54 -0.16 10.85 -32.84
N GLY A 55 -0.53 9.66 -32.36
CA GLY A 55 -0.87 8.50 -33.20
C GLY A 55 -2.31 8.44 -33.71
N LYS A 56 -3.28 9.12 -33.05
CA LYS A 56 -4.71 9.06 -33.42
C LYS A 56 -5.19 10.10 -34.43
N ASN A 57 -4.32 11.01 -34.88
CA ASN A 57 -4.67 11.98 -35.93
C ASN A 57 -4.35 11.51 -37.36
N SER A 58 -4.06 10.22 -37.56
CA SER A 58 -3.96 9.60 -38.89
C SER A 58 -5.02 8.52 -39.06
N LYS A 59 -6.29 8.91 -39.10
CA LYS A 59 -7.31 8.20 -39.86
C LYS A 59 -8.44 9.14 -40.24
#